data_AF-A0A967WKY0-F1
#
_entry.id   AF-A0A967WKY0-F1
#
_cell.length_a   1.000
_cell.length_b   1.000
_cell.length_c   1.000
_cell.angle_alpha   90.00
_cell.angle_beta   90.00
_cell.angle_gamma   90.00
#
_symmetry.space_group_name_H-M   'P 1'
#
loop_
_entity.id
_entity.type
_entity.pdbx_description
1 polymer ?
#
loop_
_entity_poly.entity_id
_entity_poly.type
_entity_poly.pdbx_seq_one_letter_code
_entity_poly.pdbx_strand_id
1 'polypeptide(L)'
;VGFEFRSKDKRPAWRTLWDWMIFVGSLVPALLWGVAFANVARGVPIDANMQYAGGFWNLLNPFALLVGVATVLVFMLHGAIFLSLKTRDELVERAHRASALLWLPSAALVLVGIIVGYFAT
;
A
#
# COMPACT_ATOMS: atom_id res chain seq x y z
N VAL A 1 -8.36 -17.53 -1.42
CA VAL A 1 -7.87 -18.48 -2.45
C VAL A 1 -6.34 -18.66 -2.42
N GLY A 2 -5.52 -17.61 -2.52
CA GLY A 2 -4.06 -17.76 -2.63
C GLY A 2 -3.42 -18.62 -1.54
N PHE A 3 -3.73 -18.35 -0.26
CA PHE A 3 -3.21 -19.15 0.87
C PHE A 3 -3.58 -20.64 0.80
N GLU A 4 -4.79 -20.95 0.34
CA GLU A 4 -5.30 -22.32 0.27
C GLU A 4 -4.64 -23.11 -0.87
N PHE A 5 -4.57 -22.51 -2.07
CA PHE A 5 -4.06 -23.19 -3.26
C PHE A 5 -2.54 -23.27 -3.31
N ARG A 6 -1.82 -22.37 -2.64
CA ARG A 6 -0.35 -22.30 -2.64
C ARG A 6 0.34 -23.64 -2.35
N SER A 7 -0.20 -24.43 -1.42
CA SER A 7 0.41 -25.70 -0.97
C SER A 7 -0.25 -26.95 -1.56
N LYS A 8 -1.18 -26.80 -2.51
CA LYS A 8 -1.90 -27.95 -3.13
C LYS A 8 -1.06 -28.70 -4.18
N ASP A 9 -0.07 -28.04 -4.76
CA ASP A 9 0.85 -28.63 -5.75
C ASP A 9 2.30 -28.39 -5.31
N LYS A 10 3.16 -29.39 -5.49
CA LYS A 10 4.57 -29.38 -5.07
C LYS A 10 5.49 -28.68 -6.06
N ARG A 11 5.04 -28.41 -7.30
CA ARG A 11 5.86 -27.76 -8.34
C ARG A 11 6.29 -26.36 -7.88
N PRO A 12 7.59 -26.01 -7.97
CA PRO A 12 8.06 -24.68 -7.56
C PRO A 12 7.35 -23.53 -8.28
N ALA A 13 7.09 -23.66 -9.59
CA ALA A 13 6.40 -22.66 -10.39
C ALA A 13 4.98 -22.36 -9.86
N TRP A 14 4.27 -23.36 -9.35
CA TRP A 14 2.94 -23.18 -8.75
C TRP A 14 3.00 -22.35 -7.48
N ARG A 15 3.96 -22.67 -6.59
CA ARG A 15 4.14 -21.90 -5.34
C ARG A 15 4.51 -20.45 -5.64
N THR A 16 5.42 -20.22 -6.59
CA THR A 16 5.82 -18.87 -7.02
C THR A 16 4.66 -18.08 -7.61
N LEU A 17 3.80 -18.71 -8.42
CA LEU A 17 2.60 -18.05 -8.95
C LEU A 17 1.69 -17.54 -7.81
N TRP A 18 1.41 -18.40 -6.83
CA TRP A 18 0.55 -18.00 -5.71
C TRP A 18 1.20 -17.00 -4.77
N ASP A 19 2.52 -17.06 -4.59
CA ASP A 19 3.28 -16.03 -3.86
C ASP A 19 3.12 -14.65 -4.53
N TRP A 20 3.20 -14.59 -5.87
CA TRP A 20 2.93 -13.36 -6.62
C TRP A 20 1.49 -12.89 -6.52
N MET A 21 0.51 -13.80 -6.58
CA MET A 21 -0.90 -13.44 -6.44
C MET A 21 -1.20 -12.86 -5.05
N ILE A 22 -0.61 -13.43 -3.99
CA ILE A 22 -0.73 -12.92 -2.62
C ILE A 22 -0.06 -11.54 -2.51
N PHE A 23 1.14 -11.39 -3.07
CA PHE A 23 1.87 -10.13 -3.06
C PHE A 23 1.11 -9.02 -3.79
N VAL A 24 0.74 -9.22 -5.06
CA VAL A 24 0.00 -8.23 -5.86
C VAL A 24 -1.37 -7.95 -5.25
N GLY A 25 -2.07 -8.98 -4.79
CA GLY A 25 -3.36 -8.85 -4.11
C GLY A 25 -3.30 -8.08 -2.79
N SER A 26 -2.13 -7.97 -2.16
CA SER A 26 -1.91 -7.15 -0.96
C SER A 26 -1.43 -5.74 -1.32
N LEU A 27 -0.56 -5.62 -2.32
CA LEU A 27 0.03 -4.36 -2.76
C LEU A 27 -1.00 -3.41 -3.40
N VAL A 28 -1.85 -3.94 -4.29
CA VAL A 28 -2.82 -3.13 -5.04
C VAL A 28 -3.81 -2.42 -4.10
N PRO A 29 -4.49 -3.10 -3.16
CA PRO A 29 -5.37 -2.43 -2.21
C PRO A 29 -4.64 -1.43 -1.30
N ALA A 30 -3.42 -1.76 -0.86
CA ALA A 30 -2.60 -0.86 -0.05
C ALA A 30 -2.34 0.47 -0.77
N LEU A 31 -2.00 0.41 -2.06
CA LEU A 31 -1.78 1.59 -2.89
C LEU A 31 -3.09 2.35 -3.16
N LEU A 32 -4.13 1.63 -3.61
CA LEU A 32 -5.38 2.24 -4.03
C LEU A 32 -6.15 2.90 -2.88
N TRP A 33 -5.98 2.43 -1.64
CA TRP A 33 -6.57 3.11 -0.49
C TRP A 33 -6.01 4.53 -0.31
N GLY A 34 -4.69 4.69 -0.38
CA GLY A 34 -4.08 6.02 -0.29
C GLY A 34 -4.49 6.93 -1.46
N VAL A 35 -4.55 6.37 -2.67
CA VAL A 35 -5.04 7.08 -3.86
C VAL A 35 -6.48 7.57 -3.65
N ALA A 36 -7.36 6.72 -3.13
CA ALA A 36 -8.76 7.07 -2.89
C ALA A 36 -8.89 8.21 -1.87
N PHE A 37 -8.25 8.11 -0.70
CA PHE A 37 -8.31 9.14 0.33
C PHE A 37 -7.72 10.48 -0.13
N ALA A 38 -6.63 10.44 -0.91
CA ALA A 38 -6.04 11.66 -1.47
C ALA A 38 -6.98 12.36 -2.47
N ASN A 39 -7.69 11.61 -3.30
CA ASN A 39 -8.69 12.20 -4.20
C ASN A 39 -9.90 12.75 -3.46
N VAL A 40 -10.32 12.11 -2.36
CA VAL A 40 -11.36 12.65 -1.48
C VAL A 40 -10.89 13.97 -0.86
N ALA A 41 -9.65 14.02 -0.35
CA ALA A 41 -9.08 15.21 0.27
C ALA A 41 -8.95 16.37 -0.74
N ARG A 42 -8.38 16.14 -1.93
CA ARG A 42 -8.22 17.17 -2.97
C ARG A 42 -9.53 17.58 -3.66
N GLY A 43 -10.56 16.74 -3.54
CA GLY A 43 -11.78 16.85 -4.33
C GLY A 43 -11.69 16.15 -5.69
N VAL A 44 -12.86 15.70 -6.16
CA VAL A 44 -13.03 15.05 -7.46
C VAL A 44 -13.95 15.89 -8.35
N PRO A 45 -13.78 15.86 -9.69
CA PRO A 45 -14.68 16.56 -10.60
C PRO A 45 -16.10 15.97 -10.52
N ILE A 46 -17.05 16.79 -10.10
CA ILE A 46 -18.47 16.46 -10.03
C ILE A 46 -19.22 17.42 -10.95
N ASP A 47 -20.10 16.90 -11.80
CA ASP A 47 -20.92 17.72 -12.70
C ASP A 47 -22.16 18.32 -11.99
N ALA A 48 -22.96 19.09 -12.75
CA ALA A 48 -24.18 19.71 -12.24
C ALA A 48 -25.25 18.68 -11.78
N ASN A 49 -25.17 17.42 -12.21
CA ASN A 49 -26.08 16.34 -11.81
C ASN A 49 -25.54 15.54 -10.62
N MET A 50 -24.50 16.05 -9.94
CA MET A 50 -23.82 15.37 -8.84
C MET A 50 -23.20 14.02 -9.24
N GLN A 51 -22.84 13.84 -10.53
CA GLN A 51 -22.16 12.65 -11.02
C GLN A 51 -20.67 12.91 -11.17
N TYR A 52 -19.87 11.86 -10.98
CA TYR A 52 -18.44 11.93 -11.22
C TYR A 52 -18.19 12.19 -12.72
N ALA A 53 -17.59 13.34 -13.03
CA ALA A 53 -17.33 13.79 -14.39
C ALA A 53 -15.90 13.47 -14.87
N GLY A 54 -15.08 12.84 -14.03
CA GLY A 54 -13.70 12.50 -14.35
C GLY A 54 -13.55 11.15 -15.05
N GLY A 55 -12.38 10.93 -15.67
CA GLY A 55 -11.94 9.61 -16.10
C GLY A 55 -11.16 8.87 -15.01
N PHE A 56 -10.82 7.61 -15.26
CA PHE A 56 -9.98 6.80 -14.35
C PHE A 56 -8.61 7.46 -14.08
N TRP A 57 -7.97 7.99 -15.11
CA TRP A 57 -6.64 8.59 -15.00
C TRP A 57 -6.60 9.88 -14.18
N ASN A 58 -7.74 10.55 -13.98
CA ASN A 58 -7.83 11.72 -13.08
C ASN A 58 -7.56 11.33 -11.62
N LEU A 59 -7.88 10.07 -11.25
CA LEU A 59 -7.63 9.54 -9.90
C LEU A 59 -6.14 9.25 -9.68
N LEU A 60 -5.38 8.92 -10.73
CA LEU A 60 -3.96 8.60 -10.66
C LEU A 60 -3.08 9.85 -10.89
N ASN A 61 -3.38 10.92 -10.17
CA ASN A 61 -2.57 12.14 -10.19
C ASN A 61 -1.34 12.03 -9.26
N PRO A 62 -0.29 12.87 -9.44
CA PRO A 62 0.95 12.77 -8.66
C PRO A 62 0.74 12.84 -7.15
N PHE A 63 -0.18 13.68 -6.67
CA PHE A 63 -0.51 13.79 -5.25
C PHE A 63 -1.14 12.49 -4.72
N ALA A 64 -2.13 11.94 -5.44
CA ALA A 64 -2.77 10.70 -5.05
C ALA A 64 -1.81 9.50 -5.06
N LEU A 65 -0.90 9.43 -6.04
CA LEU A 65 0.14 8.41 -6.09
C LEU A 65 1.14 8.53 -4.93
N LEU A 66 1.52 9.76 -4.55
CA LEU A 66 2.39 10.00 -3.41
C LEU A 66 1.77 9.47 -2.11
N VAL A 67 0.51 9.80 -1.84
CA VAL A 67 -0.23 9.31 -0.67
C VAL A 67 -0.46 7.80 -0.75
N GLY A 68 -0.70 7.26 -1.95
CA GLY A 68 -0.74 5.81 -2.21
C GLY A 68 0.54 5.10 -1.77
N VAL A 69 1.71 5.59 -2.22
CA VAL A 69 3.02 5.02 -1.85
C VAL A 69 3.28 5.16 -0.35
N ALA A 70 2.92 6.30 0.24
CA ALA A 70 3.00 6.48 1.70
C ALA A 70 2.18 5.42 2.44
N THR A 71 0.97 5.12 1.96
CA THR A 71 0.08 4.10 2.55
C THR A 71 0.68 2.69 2.44
N VAL A 72 1.27 2.35 1.29
CA VAL A 72 2.00 1.08 1.12
C VAL A 72 3.12 0.95 2.16
N LEU A 73 3.93 1.99 2.35
CA LEU A 73 5.02 1.96 3.33
C LEU A 73 4.51 1.83 4.76
N VAL A 74 3.44 2.53 5.12
CA VAL A 74 2.81 2.43 6.44
C VAL A 74 2.31 1.00 6.70
N PHE A 75 1.65 0.35 5.73
CA PHE A 75 1.23 -1.04 5.88
C PHE A 75 2.40 -2.02 5.92
N MET A 76 3.46 -1.78 5.15
CA MET A 76 4.66 -2.60 5.19
C MET A 76 5.37 -2.48 6.56
N LEU A 77 5.46 -1.27 7.12
CA LEU A 77 5.98 -1.01 8.46
C LEU A 77 5.14 -1.72 9.53
N HIS A 78 3.81 -1.57 9.46
CA HIS A 78 2.89 -2.24 10.37
C HIS A 78 3.05 -3.78 10.30
N GLY A 79 3.14 -4.34 9.09
CA GLY A 79 3.38 -5.76 8.88
C GLY A 79 4.73 -6.23 9.45
N ALA A 80 5.79 -5.44 9.28
CA ALA A 80 7.11 -5.74 9.84
C ALA A 80 7.10 -5.74 11.38
N ILE A 81 6.41 -4.77 12.00
CA ILE A 81 6.20 -4.72 13.45
C ILE A 81 5.35 -5.90 13.93
N PHE A 82 4.29 -6.25 13.20
CA PHE A 82 3.47 -7.41 13.54
C PHE A 82 4.28 -8.71 13.47
N LEU A 83 5.11 -8.89 12.44
CA LEU A 83 5.97 -10.07 12.32
C LEU A 83 7.03 -10.13 13.42
N SER A 84 7.59 -9.00 13.86
CA SER A 84 8.56 -9.00 14.97
C SER A 84 7.92 -9.45 16.29
N LEU A 85 6.61 -9.28 16.46
CA LEU A 85 5.87 -9.78 17.63
C LEU A 85 5.44 -11.25 17.51
N LYS A 86 5.44 -11.83 16.30
CA LYS A 86 4.88 -13.16 16.03
C LYS A 86 5.89 -14.20 15.58
N THR A 87 7.11 -13.80 15.22
CA THR A 87 8.16 -14.68 14.72
C THR A 87 9.27 -14.88 15.77
N ARG A 88 10.16 -15.85 15.52
CA ARG A 88 11.31 -16.19 16.38
C ARG A 88 12.56 -16.36 15.51
N ASP A 89 13.71 -16.48 16.16
CA ASP A 89 15.00 -16.77 15.55
C ASP A 89 15.32 -15.78 14.41
N GLU A 90 15.91 -16.25 13.31
CA GLU A 90 16.33 -15.39 12.19
C GLU A 90 15.20 -14.54 11.59
N LEU A 91 13.95 -15.01 11.65
CA LEU A 91 12.82 -14.26 11.12
C LEU A 91 12.49 -13.02 11.95
N VAL A 92 12.67 -13.07 13.28
CA VAL A 92 12.39 -11.92 14.14
C VAL A 92 13.41 -10.81 13.92
N GLU A 93 14.68 -11.17 13.74
CA GLU A 93 15.75 -10.22 13.43
C GLU A 93 15.52 -9.51 12.09
N ARG A 94 15.09 -10.27 11.07
CA ARG A 94 14.73 -9.71 9.77
C ARG A 94 13.54 -8.77 9.87
N ALA A 95 12.52 -9.10 10.65
CA ALA A 95 11.35 -8.26 10.88
C ALA A 95 11.70 -6.96 11.62
N HIS A 96 12.57 -7.03 12.64
CA HIS A 96 13.09 -5.85 13.34
C HIS A 96 13.90 -4.95 12.40
N ARG A 97 14.81 -5.52 11.60
CA ARG A 97 15.59 -4.75 10.63
C ARG A 97 14.69 -4.07 9.59
N ALA A 98 13.69 -4.79 9.06
CA ALA A 98 12.72 -4.20 8.14
C ALA A 98 11.96 -3.04 8.80
N SER A 99 11.48 -3.22 10.04
CA SER A 99 10.79 -2.15 10.79
C SER A 99 11.70 -0.93 10.99
N ALA A 100 12.97 -1.16 11.36
CA ALA A 100 13.97 -0.11 11.57
C ALA A 100 14.35 0.64 10.28
N LEU A 101 14.27 -0.01 9.11
CA LEU A 101 14.54 0.64 7.83
C LEU A 101 13.31 1.38 7.28
N LEU A 102 12.11 0.88 7.54
CA LEU A 102 10.87 1.41 6.97
C LEU A 102 10.31 2.60 7.72
N TRP A 103 10.58 2.78 9.02
CA TRP A 103 9.93 3.84 9.79
C TRP A 103 10.26 5.24 9.29
N LEU A 104 11.52 5.53 8.96
CA LEU A 104 11.95 6.84 8.47
C LEU A 104 11.31 7.18 7.12
N PRO A 105 11.44 6.35 6.07
CA PRO A 105 10.76 6.59 4.79
C PRO A 105 9.25 6.71 4.93
N SER A 106 8.62 5.87 5.76
CA SER A 106 7.16 5.94 5.99
C SER A 106 6.76 7.28 6.60
N ALA A 107 7.42 7.70 7.69
CA ALA A 107 7.14 8.96 8.35
C ALA A 107 7.40 10.15 7.42
N ALA A 108 8.52 10.14 6.69
CA ALA A 108 8.87 11.19 5.74
C ALA A 108 7.83 11.34 4.62
N LEU A 109 7.42 10.23 3.98
CA LEU A 109 6.42 10.26 2.91
C LEU A 109 5.04 10.69 3.40
N VAL A 110 4.64 10.29 4.62
CA VAL A 110 3.41 10.77 5.24
C VAL A 110 3.47 12.28 5.48
N LEU A 111 4.56 12.79 6.06
CA LEU A 111 4.74 14.23 6.29
C LEU A 111 4.75 15.02 4.99
N VAL A 112 5.48 14.56 3.97
CA VAL A 112 5.47 15.17 2.65
C VAL A 112 4.07 15.14 2.05
N GLY A 113 3.34 14.04 2.18
CA GLY A 113 1.95 13.93 1.70
C GLY A 113 1.01 14.92 2.39
N ILE A 114 1.17 15.13 3.69
CA ILE A 114 0.39 16.13 4.44
C ILE A 114 0.74 17.56 3.96
N ILE A 115 2.03 17.87 3.84
CA ILE A 115 2.50 19.18 3.39
C ILE A 115 2.01 19.48 1.97
N VAL A 116 2.21 18.55 1.03
CA VAL A 116 1.75 18.69 -0.36
C VAL A 116 0.22 18.79 -0.39
N GLY A 117 -0.48 17.99 0.42
CA GLY A 117 -1.93 18.02 0.54
C GLY A 117 -2.44 19.40 0.92
N TYR A 118 -1.82 20.06 1.90
CA TYR A 118 -2.16 21.42 2.32
C TYR A 118 -2.05 22.45 1.19
N PHE A 119 -1.11 22.29 0.26
CA PHE A 119 -0.97 23.17 -0.90
C PHE A 119 -1.83 22.77 -2.11
N ALA A 120 -2.34 21.53 -2.11
CA ALA A 120 -3.10 20.96 -3.22
C ALA A 120 -4.64 21.03 -3.02
N THR A 121 -5.09 21.28 -1.79
CA THR A 121 -6.48 21.57 -1.39
C THR A 121 -6.72 23.06 -1.29
#